data_AF-A0A496S4E8-F1
#
_entry.id   AF-A0A496S4E8-F1
#
_cell.length_a   1.000
_cell.length_b   1.000
_cell.length_c   1.000
_cell.angle_alpha   90.00
_cell.angle_beta   90.00
_cell.angle_gamma   90.00
#
_symmetry.space_group_name_H-M   'P 1'
#
loop_
_entity.id
_entity.type
_entity.pdbx_description
1 polymer ?
#
loop_
_entity_poly.entity_id
_entity_poly.type
_entity_poly.pdbx_seq_one_letter_code
_entity_poly.pdbx_strand_id
1 'polypeptide(L)'
;MWVKFISYFIIISGVFFLIKPNFLRRRIQKKSQKYIRKLLFTIFLLLAVLLISSGFKIKGFIAKIIIIIGFLSLIKALLFLKSKVSEKIITSLSNQPIIYFRIIALAQITIGVIILLKTI
;
A
#
# COMPACT_ATOMS: atom_id res chain seq x y z
N MET A 1 -29.78 4.73 19.06
CA MET A 1 -28.98 5.95 19.37
C MET A 1 -27.56 5.88 18.81
N TRP A 2 -26.77 4.84 19.13
CA TRP A 2 -25.40 4.64 18.65
C TRP A 2 -25.24 4.66 17.13
N VAL A 3 -26.15 4.01 16.41
CA VAL A 3 -26.11 3.94 14.94
C VAL A 3 -26.28 5.33 14.30
N LYS A 4 -27.14 6.19 14.84
CA LYS A 4 -27.30 7.59 14.37
C LYS A 4 -26.01 8.40 14.53
N PHE A 5 -25.28 8.19 15.63
CA PHE A 5 -23.99 8.83 15.89
C PHE A 5 -22.90 8.39 14.91
N ILE A 6 -22.83 7.09 14.63
CA ILE A 6 -21.95 6.50 13.62
C ILE A 6 -22.28 7.02 12.22
N SER A 7 -23.57 7.12 11.86
CA SER A 7 -23.99 7.68 10.58
C SER A 7 -23.59 9.14 10.41
N TYR A 8 -23.80 9.98 11.43
CA TYR A 8 -23.33 11.37 11.40
C TYR A 8 -21.82 11.47 11.24
N PHE A 9 -21.06 10.63 11.93
CA PHE A 9 -19.61 10.59 11.83
C PHE A 9 -19.15 10.19 10.41
N ILE A 10 -19.82 9.21 9.79
CA ILE A 10 -19.57 8.77 8.42
C ILE A 10 -19.86 9.91 7.42
N ILE A 11 -20.99 10.62 7.58
CA ILE A 11 -21.39 11.72 6.69
C ILE A 11 -20.42 12.89 6.81
N ILE A 12 -20.09 13.32 8.04
CA ILE A 12 -19.13 14.41 8.30
C ILE A 12 -17.76 14.06 7.74
N SER A 13 -17.30 12.82 7.94
CA SER A 13 -16.05 12.34 7.37
C SER A 13 -16.06 12.36 5.83
N GLY A 14 -17.17 11.92 5.21
CA GLY A 14 -17.35 11.94 3.75
C GLY A 14 -17.36 13.36 3.17
N VAL A 15 -18.05 14.30 3.82
CA VAL A 15 -18.07 15.73 3.41
C VAL A 15 -16.68 16.34 3.54
N PHE A 16 -15.96 16.04 4.62
CA PHE A 16 -14.58 16.49 4.81
C PHE A 16 -13.63 15.94 3.72
N PHE A 17 -13.83 14.69 3.29
CA PHE A 17 -13.14 14.06 2.16
C PHE A 17 -13.40 14.79 0.83
N LEU A 18 -14.60 15.35 0.66
CA LEU A 18 -15.02 16.07 -0.54
C LEU A 18 -14.42 17.49 -0.61
N ILE A 19 -14.31 18.17 0.52
CA ILE A 19 -13.78 19.55 0.63
C ILE A 19 -12.26 19.60 0.50
N LYS A 20 -11.52 18.69 1.16
CA LYS A 20 -10.04 18.65 1.11
C LYS A 20 -9.51 17.26 0.79
N PRO A 21 -9.76 16.75 -0.44
CA PRO A 21 -9.26 15.44 -0.87
C PRO A 21 -7.72 15.39 -0.83
N ASN A 22 -7.04 16.51 -1.08
CA ASN A 22 -5.59 16.59 -1.11
C ASN A 22 -4.91 16.37 0.25
N PHE A 23 -5.54 16.76 1.36
CA PHE A 23 -4.95 16.64 2.70
C PHE A 23 -4.98 15.20 3.19
N LEU A 24 -6.10 14.51 2.96
CA LEU A 24 -6.24 13.09 3.25
C LEU A 24 -5.46 12.22 2.27
N ARG A 25 -5.42 12.59 0.98
CA ARG A 25 -4.57 11.93 -0.02
C ARG A 25 -3.11 11.88 0.45
N ARG A 26 -2.57 12.98 0.98
CA ARG A 26 -1.18 12.99 1.52
C ARG A 26 -1.01 12.10 2.74
N ARG A 27 -1.96 12.07 3.68
CA ARG A 27 -1.88 11.20 4.88
C ARG A 27 -2.03 9.72 4.52
N ILE A 28 -3.02 9.38 3.70
CA ILE A 28 -3.28 8.01 3.21
C ILE A 28 -2.12 7.56 2.34
N GLN A 29 -1.56 8.42 1.49
CA GLN A 29 -0.34 8.11 0.74
C GLN A 29 0.80 7.80 1.68
N LYS A 30 1.13 8.65 2.66
CA LYS A 30 2.24 8.36 3.60
C LYS A 30 2.04 7.04 4.36
N LYS A 31 0.81 6.74 4.78
CA LYS A 31 0.49 5.50 5.51
C LYS A 31 0.53 4.27 4.60
N SER A 32 -0.07 4.36 3.42
CA SER A 32 -0.07 3.32 2.38
C SER A 32 1.35 3.07 1.86
N GLN A 33 2.16 4.11 1.67
CA GLN A 33 3.57 4.04 1.33
C GLN A 33 4.35 3.21 2.34
N LYS A 34 4.16 3.46 3.65
CA LYS A 34 4.82 2.68 4.70
C LYS A 34 4.41 1.21 4.64
N TYR A 35 3.14 0.94 4.32
CA TYR A 35 2.61 -0.41 4.20
C TYR A 35 3.12 -1.15 2.96
N ILE A 36 3.03 -0.52 1.77
CA ILE A 36 3.54 -1.06 0.50
C ILE A 36 5.05 -1.29 0.59
N ARG A 37 5.80 -0.36 1.19
CA ARG A 37 7.25 -0.57 1.44
C ARG A 37 7.50 -1.78 2.31
N LYS A 38 6.74 -1.94 3.40
CA LYS A 38 6.86 -3.09 4.30
C LYS A 38 6.54 -4.39 3.56
N LEU A 39 5.49 -4.38 2.75
CA LEU A 39 5.03 -5.54 1.98
C LEU A 39 6.05 -5.95 0.91
N LEU A 40 6.57 -4.98 0.13
CA LEU A 40 7.65 -5.21 -0.83
C LEU A 40 8.90 -5.76 -0.14
N PHE A 41 9.28 -5.20 1.02
CA PHE A 41 10.42 -5.68 1.79
C PHE A 41 10.23 -7.12 2.28
N THR A 42 9.02 -7.46 2.76
CA THR A 42 8.66 -8.82 3.18
C THR A 42 8.73 -9.82 2.02
N ILE A 43 8.20 -9.48 0.85
CA ILE A 43 8.29 -10.32 -0.36
C ILE A 43 9.76 -10.54 -0.74
N PHE A 44 10.56 -9.48 -0.68
CA PHE A 44 11.98 -9.55 -1.01
C PHE A 44 12.76 -10.46 -0.05
N LEU A 45 12.45 -10.37 1.24
CA LEU A 45 13.00 -11.25 2.27
C LEU A 45 12.63 -12.71 2.03
N LEU A 46 11.36 -12.98 1.71
CA LEU A 46 10.88 -14.32 1.36
C LEU A 46 11.65 -14.88 0.17
N LEU A 47 11.81 -14.10 -0.90
CA LEU A 47 12.58 -14.50 -2.09
C LEU A 47 14.04 -14.79 -1.74
N ALA A 48 14.68 -13.96 -0.91
CA ALA A 48 16.06 -14.18 -0.48
C ALA A 48 16.21 -15.48 0.33
N VAL A 49 15.31 -15.74 1.28
CA VAL A 49 15.30 -16.98 2.07
C VAL A 49 15.07 -18.19 1.16
N LEU A 50 14.16 -18.09 0.19
CA LEU A 50 13.88 -19.16 -0.76
C LEU A 50 15.11 -19.47 -1.63
N LEU A 51 15.83 -18.43 -2.07
CA LEU A 51 17.05 -18.56 -2.86
C LEU A 51 18.15 -19.29 -2.08
N ILE A 52 18.36 -18.90 -0.83
CA ILE A 52 19.34 -19.54 0.07
C ILE A 52 18.93 -21.00 0.35
N SER A 53 17.66 -21.23 0.67
CA SER A 53 17.14 -22.57 0.98
C SER A 53 17.25 -23.54 -0.20
N SER A 54 16.88 -23.08 -1.41
CA SER A 54 17.04 -23.87 -2.64
C SER A 54 18.52 -24.11 -2.93
N GLY A 55 19.36 -23.12 -2.67
CA GLY A 55 20.78 -23.17 -2.94
C GLY A 55 21.57 -24.17 -2.08
N PHE A 56 21.15 -24.39 -0.84
CA PHE A 56 21.73 -25.41 0.04
C PHE A 56 21.45 -26.85 -0.43
N LYS A 57 20.38 -27.08 -1.20
CA LYS A 57 20.02 -28.43 -1.69
C LYS A 57 20.80 -28.86 -2.93
N ILE A 58 21.42 -27.92 -3.64
CA ILE A 58 22.10 -28.20 -4.92
C ILE A 58 23.59 -28.46 -4.66
N LYS A 59 24.07 -29.67 -4.95
CA LYS A 59 25.49 -30.02 -4.89
C LYS A 59 26.19 -29.57 -6.19
N GLY A 60 27.01 -28.52 -6.12
CA GLY A 60 27.84 -28.06 -7.22
C GLY A 60 28.54 -26.72 -6.94
N PHE A 61 29.81 -26.60 -7.32
CA PHE A 61 30.60 -25.36 -7.11
C PHE A 61 30.02 -24.17 -7.89
N ILE A 62 29.60 -24.40 -9.13
CA ILE A 62 28.93 -23.41 -9.99
C ILE A 62 27.60 -22.94 -9.39
N ALA A 63 26.82 -23.85 -8.80
CA ALA A 63 25.55 -23.50 -8.15
C ALA A 63 25.78 -22.54 -6.97
N LYS A 64 26.80 -22.78 -6.14
CA LYS A 64 27.18 -21.88 -5.04
C LYS A 64 27.53 -20.48 -5.53
N ILE A 65 28.26 -20.36 -6.64
CA ILE A 65 28.62 -19.06 -7.23
C ILE A 65 27.36 -18.32 -7.70
N ILE A 66 26.45 -19.02 -8.38
CA ILE A 66 25.18 -18.45 -8.87
C ILE A 66 24.31 -17.95 -7.69
N ILE A 67 24.25 -18.69 -6.59
CA ILE A 67 23.53 -18.29 -5.37
C ILE A 67 24.14 -17.05 -4.74
N ILE A 68 25.47 -16.98 -4.63
CA ILE A 68 26.18 -15.81 -4.09
C ILE A 68 25.92 -14.57 -4.93
N ILE A 69 26.00 -14.69 -6.26
CA ILE A 69 25.70 -13.59 -7.20
C ILE A 69 24.22 -13.18 -7.10
N GLY A 70 23.30 -14.15 -7.04
CA GLY A 70 21.88 -13.91 -6.86
C GLY A 70 21.57 -13.17 -5.54
N PHE A 71 22.23 -13.56 -4.45
CA PHE A 71 22.09 -12.92 -3.15
C PHE A 71 22.65 -11.48 -3.15
N LEU A 72 23.84 -11.26 -3.73
CA LEU A 72 24.42 -9.93 -3.92
C LEU A 72 23.53 -9.03 -4.79
N SER A 73 22.94 -9.58 -5.84
CA SER A 73 21.97 -8.88 -6.70
C SER A 73 20.70 -8.51 -5.93
N LEU A 74 20.18 -9.41 -5.09
CA LEU A 74 19.04 -9.15 -4.20
C LEU A 74 19.36 -8.02 -3.20
N ILE A 75 20.54 -8.01 -2.58
CA ILE A 75 20.95 -6.93 -1.66
C ILE A 75 21.02 -5.59 -2.40
N LYS A 76 21.66 -5.56 -3.57
CA LYS A 76 21.72 -4.35 -4.41
C LYS A 76 20.33 -3.87 -4.80
N ALA A 77 19.46 -4.79 -5.21
CA ALA A 77 18.08 -4.47 -5.57
C ALA A 77 17.29 -3.92 -4.39
N LEU A 78 17.43 -4.45 -3.17
CA LEU A 78 16.82 -3.90 -1.95
C LEU A 78 17.25 -2.46 -1.67
N LEU A 79 18.56 -2.17 -1.80
CA LEU A 79 19.10 -0.82 -1.62
C LEU A 79 18.59 0.14 -2.71
N PHE A 80 18.48 -0.32 -3.96
CA PHE A 80 17.92 0.46 -5.07
C PHE A 80 16.40 0.67 -4.97
N LEU A 81 15.67 -0.32 -4.45
CA LEU A 81 14.21 -0.27 -4.26
C LEU A 81 13.83 0.80 -3.23
N LYS A 82 14.69 1.00 -2.22
CA LYS A 82 14.48 1.94 -1.11
C LYS A 82 14.37 3.40 -1.56
N SER A 83 15.06 3.81 -2.64
CA SER A 83 15.04 5.20 -3.12
C SER A 83 14.21 5.38 -4.40
N LYS A 84 14.66 4.86 -5.54
CA LYS A 84 14.10 5.22 -6.86
C LYS A 84 12.81 4.50 -7.21
N VAL A 85 12.71 3.20 -6.96
CA VAL A 85 11.55 2.41 -7.38
C VAL A 85 10.36 2.68 -6.47
N SER A 86 10.60 2.80 -5.16
CA SER A 86 9.55 3.22 -4.25
C SER A 86 9.01 4.58 -4.68
N GLU A 87 9.84 5.60 -4.94
CA GLU A 87 9.34 6.89 -5.41
C GLU A 87 8.63 6.82 -6.76
N LYS A 88 9.13 6.06 -7.74
CA LYS A 88 8.54 5.96 -9.08
C LYS A 88 7.22 5.18 -9.12
N ILE A 89 7.12 4.10 -8.35
CA ILE A 89 5.84 3.41 -8.12
C ILE A 89 4.90 4.33 -7.34
N ILE A 90 5.42 5.06 -6.35
CA ILE A 90 4.64 6.00 -5.54
C ILE A 90 4.14 7.18 -6.37
N THR A 91 4.89 7.72 -7.32
CA THR A 91 4.41 8.80 -8.18
C THR A 91 3.39 8.30 -9.18
N SER A 92 3.50 7.04 -9.61
CA SER A 92 2.52 6.37 -10.48
C SER A 92 1.23 5.95 -9.75
N LEU A 93 1.29 5.68 -8.42
CA LEU A 93 0.13 5.34 -7.56
C LEU A 93 -0.49 6.55 -6.82
N SER A 94 0.33 7.55 -6.47
CA SER A 94 -0.04 8.98 -6.59
C SER A 94 -0.34 9.24 -8.07
N ASN A 95 -0.55 10.42 -8.63
CA ASN A 95 -1.20 10.53 -9.96
C ASN A 95 -2.54 9.78 -10.17
N GLN A 96 -2.99 8.86 -9.31
CA GLN A 96 -4.37 8.39 -9.30
C GLN A 96 -5.25 9.64 -9.21
N PRO A 97 -6.15 9.82 -10.19
CA PRO A 97 -6.85 11.08 -10.36
C PRO A 97 -7.72 11.34 -9.13
N ILE A 98 -7.79 12.63 -8.76
CA ILE A 98 -8.57 13.13 -7.62
C ILE A 98 -10.05 12.65 -7.69
N ILE A 99 -10.52 12.32 -8.90
CA ILE A 99 -11.82 11.71 -9.18
C ILE A 99 -12.06 10.41 -8.40
N TYR A 100 -11.08 9.51 -8.23
CA TYR A 100 -11.30 8.28 -7.46
C TYR A 100 -11.60 8.57 -5.98
N PHE A 101 -10.91 9.54 -5.40
CA PHE A 101 -11.17 9.96 -4.02
C PHE A 101 -12.53 10.64 -3.88
N ARG A 102 -12.98 11.38 -4.89
CA ARG A 102 -14.33 11.98 -4.92
C ARG A 102 -15.43 10.92 -5.05
N ILE A 103 -15.23 9.90 -5.87
CA ILE A 103 -16.18 8.78 -6.03
C ILE A 103 -16.32 8.01 -4.71
N ILE A 104 -15.20 7.71 -4.04
CA ILE A 104 -15.23 7.04 -2.74
C ILE A 104 -15.93 7.91 -1.69
N ALA A 105 -15.69 9.22 -1.68
CA ALA A 105 -16.37 10.14 -0.78
C ALA A 105 -17.89 10.17 -1.02
N LEU A 106 -18.31 10.18 -2.28
CA LEU A 106 -19.73 10.11 -2.66
C LEU A 106 -20.37 8.78 -2.23
N ALA A 107 -19.67 7.65 -2.44
CA ALA A 107 -20.11 6.34 -1.97
C ALA A 107 -20.24 6.31 -0.43
N GLN A 108 -19.29 6.92 0.27
CA GLN A 108 -19.27 6.97 1.73
C GLN A 108 -20.42 7.83 2.29
N ILE A 109 -20.73 8.96 1.63
CA ILE A 109 -21.89 9.80 1.98
C ILE A 109 -23.20 9.06 1.71
N THR A 110 -23.35 8.43 0.54
CA THR A 110 -24.56 7.68 0.18
C THR A 110 -24.82 6.52 1.14
N ILE A 111 -23.79 5.74 1.50
CA ILE A 111 -23.89 4.69 2.52
C ILE A 111 -24.30 5.27 3.87
N GLY A 112 -23.68 6.38 4.29
CA GLY A 112 -24.02 7.05 5.55
C GLY A 112 -25.48 7.52 5.59
N VAL A 113 -25.98 8.07 4.49
CA VAL A 113 -27.38 8.51 4.33
C VAL A 113 -28.34 7.33 4.34
N ILE A 114 -28.05 6.25 3.62
CA ILE A 114 -28.87 5.02 3.61
C ILE A 114 -29.02 4.44 5.02
N ILE A 115 -27.92 4.36 5.76
CA ILE A 115 -27.94 3.86 7.14
C ILE A 115 -28.77 4.79 8.03
N LEU A 116 -28.62 6.11 7.88
CA LEU A 116 -29.37 7.09 8.66
C LEU A 116 -30.89 6.99 8.38
N LEU A 117 -31.27 6.84 7.12
CA LEU A 117 -32.67 6.64 6.67
C LEU A 117 -33.27 5.33 7.20
N LYS A 118 -32.48 4.24 7.21
CA LYS A 118 -32.92 2.94 7.74
C LYS A 118 -32.99 2.91 9.28
N THR A 119 -32.37 3.86 9.96
CA THR A 119 -32.32 3.96 11.43
C THR A 119 -33.24 5.07 11.98
N ILE A 120 -33.88 5.86 11.11
CA ILE A 120 -34.95 6.79 11.49
C ILE A 120 -36.18 5.98 11.88
#